data_AF-A0A9Q9B6D7-F1
#
_entry.id   AF-A0A9Q9B6D7-F1
#
_cell.length_a   1.000
_cell.length_b   1.000
_cell.length_c   1.000
_cell.angle_alpha   90.00
_cell.angle_beta   90.00
_cell.angle_gamma   90.00
#
_symmetry.space_group_name_H-M   'P 1'
#
loop_
_entity.id
_entity.type
_entity.pdbx_description
1 polymer ?
#
loop_
_entity_poly.entity_id
_entity_poly.type
_entity_poly.pdbx_seq_one_letter_code
_entity_poly.pdbx_strand_id
1 'polypeptide(L)'
;MKYNSKIEYCLVEFKMSNQTYYCLWFSDNRDAFLIDENEKVIMFYCEDEMRAFCKIHNLDIQVDAAVLYDIDAFIEKICLNDIDCNLILRFWNIASDMAYTLKESFIGDDDGVDCVILDVYNKLFYGTNPPALKKDSPEIYIPKWTKEEKLILSNVMDDAIRIFYKYLK
;
A
#
# COMPACT_ATOMS: atom_id res chain seq x y z
N MET A 1 19.32 -18.27 3.59
CA MET A 1 17.88 -18.20 3.90
C MET A 1 17.09 -19.08 2.93
N LYS A 2 16.02 -19.77 3.36
CA LYS A 2 15.07 -20.43 2.44
C LYS A 2 13.81 -19.59 2.38
N TYR A 3 13.55 -18.97 1.23
CA TYR A 3 12.32 -18.25 0.95
C TYR A 3 11.13 -19.22 0.94
N ASN A 4 9.94 -18.73 1.27
CA ASN A 4 8.75 -19.57 1.33
C ASN A 4 8.20 -19.80 -0.07
N SER A 5 8.43 -20.97 -0.65
CA SER A 5 7.94 -21.33 -1.99
C SER A 5 6.50 -21.86 -1.99
N LYS A 6 5.76 -21.74 -0.88
CA LYS A 6 4.35 -22.16 -0.76
C LYS A 6 3.37 -20.98 -0.80
N ILE A 7 3.89 -19.75 -0.82
CA ILE A 7 3.08 -18.54 -0.94
C ILE A 7 3.34 -17.94 -2.32
N GLU A 8 2.29 -17.37 -2.91
CA GLU A 8 2.37 -16.61 -4.15
C GLU A 8 2.84 -15.18 -3.82
N TYR A 9 3.83 -14.69 -4.55
CA TYR A 9 4.29 -13.32 -4.46
C TYR A 9 3.70 -12.46 -5.58
N CYS A 10 3.17 -11.31 -5.21
CA CYS A 10 2.78 -10.24 -6.12
C CYS A 10 3.99 -9.36 -6.42
N LEU A 11 4.12 -8.98 -7.68
CA LEU A 11 5.16 -8.06 -8.12
C LEU A 11 4.68 -6.63 -7.92
N VAL A 12 5.44 -5.81 -7.19
CA VAL A 12 5.09 -4.42 -6.90
C VAL A 12 6.15 -3.51 -7.48
N GLU A 13 5.73 -2.51 -8.25
CA GLU A 13 6.57 -1.44 -8.79
C GLU A 13 6.27 -0.15 -8.02
N PHE A 14 7.28 0.48 -7.44
CA PHE A 14 7.19 1.82 -6.87
C PHE A 14 7.94 2.82 -7.76
N LYS A 15 7.34 3.99 -8.00
CA LYS A 15 8.02 5.14 -8.59
C LYS A 15 8.08 6.28 -7.59
N MET A 16 9.28 6.77 -7.34
CA MET A 16 9.51 7.83 -6.37
C MET A 16 10.80 8.58 -6.67
N SER A 17 10.76 9.91 -6.63
CA SER A 17 11.91 10.77 -6.92
C SER A 17 12.59 10.45 -8.27
N ASN A 18 11.80 10.16 -9.31
CA ASN A 18 12.25 9.72 -10.64
C ASN A 18 13.06 8.40 -10.66
N GLN A 19 12.99 7.59 -9.60
CA GLN A 19 13.57 6.26 -9.55
C GLN A 19 12.44 5.21 -9.48
N THR A 20 12.67 4.09 -10.15
CA THR A 20 11.79 2.91 -10.08
C THR A 20 12.43 1.84 -9.19
N TYR A 21 11.59 1.21 -8.38
CA TYR A 21 11.94 0.13 -7.46
C TYR A 21 10.96 -1.02 -7.60
N TYR A 22 11.45 -2.25 -7.53
CA TYR A 22 10.63 -3.45 -7.62
C TYR A 22 10.77 -4.28 -6.35
N CYS A 23 9.63 -4.76 -5.85
CA CYS A 23 9.52 -5.47 -4.58
C CYS A 23 8.61 -6.68 -4.73
N LEU A 24 8.77 -7.66 -3.84
CA LEU A 24 7.90 -8.82 -3.73
C LEU A 24 6.98 -8.66 -2.53
N TRP A 25 5.68 -8.54 -2.77
CA TRP A 25 4.64 -8.49 -1.75
C TRP A 25 3.96 -9.86 -1.66
N PHE A 26 3.49 -10.24 -0.49
CA PHE A 26 2.75 -11.49 -0.32
C PHE A 26 1.65 -11.33 0.73
N SER A 27 0.63 -12.16 0.60
CA SER A 27 -0.45 -12.32 1.58
C SER A 27 -0.36 -13.71 2.20
N ASP A 28 -0.18 -13.78 3.51
CA ASP A 28 -0.23 -15.02 4.30
C ASP A 28 -1.04 -14.76 5.58
N ASN A 29 -0.43 -14.85 6.78
CA ASN A 29 -1.10 -14.44 8.02
C ASN A 29 -1.29 -12.93 8.12
N ARG A 30 -0.37 -12.17 7.50
CA ARG A 30 -0.43 -10.71 7.34
C ARG A 30 0.26 -10.32 6.04
N ASP A 31 -0.28 -9.30 5.41
CA ASP A 31 0.25 -8.75 4.17
C ASP A 31 1.58 -8.03 4.45
N ALA A 32 2.60 -8.36 3.66
CA ALA A 32 3.97 -7.90 3.91
C ALA A 32 4.84 -7.97 2.66
N PHE A 33 6.02 -7.36 2.74
CA PHE A 33 7.05 -7.46 1.73
C PHE A 33 8.13 -8.47 2.09
N LEU A 34 8.72 -9.10 1.08
CA LEU A 34 9.83 -10.03 1.27
C LEU A 34 11.06 -9.29 1.80
N ILE A 35 11.60 -9.77 2.92
CA ILE A 35 12.80 -9.24 3.58
C ILE A 35 13.98 -10.20 3.46
N ASP A 36 15.19 -9.65 3.59
CA ASP A 36 16.45 -10.37 3.69
C ASP A 36 16.72 -10.84 5.14
N GLU A 37 17.88 -11.47 5.34
CA GLU A 37 18.31 -11.96 6.66
C GLU A 37 18.64 -10.85 7.68
N ASN A 38 18.75 -9.60 7.23
CA ASN A 38 18.97 -8.41 8.06
C ASN A 38 17.67 -7.63 8.30
N GLU A 39 16.52 -8.24 8.02
CA GLU A 39 15.19 -7.62 8.14
C GLU A 39 14.99 -6.39 7.23
N LYS A 40 15.72 -6.32 6.11
CA LYS A 40 15.55 -5.29 5.08
C LYS A 40 14.72 -5.83 3.94
N VAL A 41 13.78 -5.04 3.44
CA VAL A 41 13.01 -5.43 2.26
C VAL A 41 13.93 -5.62 1.06
N ILE A 42 13.72 -6.72 0.34
CA ILE A 42 14.46 -7.04 -0.88
C ILE A 42 13.91 -6.19 -2.01
N MET A 43 14.78 -5.36 -2.58
CA MET A 43 14.45 -4.37 -3.58
C MET A 43 15.34 -4.53 -4.81
N PHE A 44 14.75 -4.35 -5.99
CA PHE A 44 15.42 -4.41 -7.29
C PHE A 44 15.23 -3.10 -8.04
N TYR A 45 16.13 -2.79 -8.97
CA TYR A 45 16.04 -1.57 -9.80
C TYR A 45 15.54 -1.87 -11.22
N CYS A 46 15.34 -3.15 -11.54
CA CYS A 46 14.83 -3.62 -12.81
C CYS A 46 13.90 -4.82 -12.60
N GLU A 47 12.80 -4.87 -13.36
CA GLU A 47 11.83 -5.98 -13.28
C GLU A 47 12.48 -7.32 -13.64
N ASP A 48 13.37 -7.34 -14.64
CA ASP A 48 14.07 -8.56 -15.07
C ASP A 48 14.95 -9.14 -13.96
N GLU A 49 15.57 -8.28 -13.13
CA GLU A 49 16.38 -8.71 -11.98
C GLU A 49 15.50 -9.39 -10.92
N MET A 50 14.36 -8.78 -10.59
CA MET A 50 13.38 -9.35 -9.67
C MET A 50 12.87 -10.71 -10.18
N ARG A 51 12.49 -10.81 -11.45
CA ARG A 51 11.99 -12.06 -12.05
C ARG A 51 13.08 -13.13 -12.11
N ALA A 52 14.31 -12.76 -12.43
CA ALA A 52 15.45 -13.69 -12.39
C ALA A 52 15.71 -14.22 -10.98
N PHE A 53 15.63 -13.35 -9.97
CA PHE A 53 15.73 -13.73 -8.56
C PHE A 53 14.64 -14.74 -8.17
N CYS A 54 13.37 -14.47 -8.49
CA CYS A 54 12.27 -15.39 -8.23
C CYS A 54 12.50 -16.76 -8.86
N LYS A 55 13.00 -16.80 -10.10
CA LYS A 55 13.32 -18.04 -10.81
C LYS A 55 14.47 -18.82 -10.16
N ILE A 56 15.55 -18.14 -9.76
CA ILE A 56 16.71 -18.77 -9.09
C ILE A 56 16.28 -19.41 -7.76
N HIS A 57 15.32 -18.78 -7.07
CA HIS A 57 14.85 -19.21 -5.76
C HIS A 57 13.58 -20.05 -5.80
N ASN A 58 13.07 -20.41 -6.99
CA ASN A 58 11.82 -21.15 -7.20
C ASN A 58 10.64 -20.54 -6.41
N LEU A 59 10.51 -19.21 -6.44
CA LEU A 59 9.36 -18.51 -5.86
C LEU A 59 8.17 -18.62 -6.79
N ASP A 60 6.99 -18.85 -6.21
CA ASP A 60 5.73 -18.78 -6.94
C ASP A 60 5.35 -17.30 -7.08
N ILE A 61 5.12 -16.82 -8.30
CA ILE A 61 4.87 -15.40 -8.56
C ILE A 61 3.70 -15.23 -9.51
N GLN A 62 3.01 -14.10 -9.37
CA GLN A 62 1.99 -13.70 -10.34
C GLN A 62 2.61 -13.50 -11.72
N VAL A 63 1.89 -13.98 -12.74
CA VAL A 63 2.30 -13.87 -14.15
C VAL A 63 2.12 -12.46 -14.68
N ASP A 64 1.19 -11.71 -14.09
CA ASP A 64 0.84 -10.36 -14.52
C ASP A 64 1.99 -9.35 -14.34
N ALA A 65 1.79 -8.18 -14.93
CA ALA A 65 2.71 -7.05 -14.76
C ALA A 65 2.75 -6.59 -13.29
N ALA A 66 3.86 -5.98 -12.89
CA ALA A 66 3.99 -5.41 -11.56
C ALA A 66 2.91 -4.35 -11.31
N VAL A 67 2.35 -4.37 -10.10
CA VAL A 67 1.35 -3.41 -9.67
C VAL A 67 2.05 -2.09 -9.36
N LEU A 68 1.77 -1.05 -10.17
CA LEU A 68 2.43 0.25 -10.07
C LEU A 68 1.85 1.15 -8.98
N TYR A 69 2.67 1.54 -8.02
CA TYR A 69 2.44 2.60 -7.03
C TYR A 69 3.33 3.81 -7.36
N ASP A 70 2.76 4.76 -8.09
CA ASP A 70 3.43 6.02 -8.44
C ASP A 70 3.25 7.03 -7.30
N ILE A 71 4.27 7.13 -6.45
CA ILE A 71 4.25 7.97 -5.24
C ILE A 71 4.38 9.45 -5.62
N ASP A 72 5.15 9.78 -6.66
CA ASP A 72 5.30 11.15 -7.13
C ASP A 72 3.94 11.69 -7.63
N ALA A 73 3.25 10.94 -8.49
CA ALA A 73 1.92 11.30 -8.97
C ALA A 73 0.87 11.34 -7.84
N PHE A 74 1.00 10.43 -6.86
CA PHE A 74 0.14 10.42 -5.68
C PHE A 74 0.29 11.70 -4.84
N ILE A 75 1.53 12.13 -4.56
CA ILE A 75 1.83 13.38 -3.83
C ILE A 75 1.22 14.58 -4.55
N GLU A 76 1.39 14.69 -5.87
CA GLU A 76 0.82 15.78 -6.66
C GLU A 76 -0.71 15.84 -6.54
N LYS A 77 -1.37 14.68 -6.56
CA LYS A 77 -2.84 14.58 -6.49
C LYS A 77 -3.39 14.92 -5.12
N ILE A 78 -2.77 14.47 -4.02
CA ILE A 78 -3.25 14.81 -2.67
C ILE A 78 -3.11 16.31 -2.37
N CYS A 79 -2.10 16.99 -2.94
CA CYS A 79 -1.95 18.44 -2.80
C CYS A 79 -3.12 19.25 -3.38
N LEU A 80 -3.90 18.67 -4.30
CA LEU A 80 -5.07 19.31 -4.90
C LEU A 80 -6.32 19.27 -3.98
N ASN A 81 -6.23 18.67 -2.79
CA ASN A 81 -7.34 18.49 -1.84
C ASN A 81 -8.56 17.73 -2.40
N ASP A 82 -8.36 16.96 -3.49
CA ASP A 82 -9.38 16.07 -4.02
C ASP A 82 -9.28 14.69 -3.35
N ILE A 83 -10.40 14.20 -2.80
CA ILE A 83 -10.43 12.96 -2.03
C ILE A 83 -10.91 11.84 -2.96
N ASP A 84 -9.94 11.25 -3.64
CA ASP A 84 -10.13 10.01 -4.38
C ASP A 84 -10.02 8.82 -3.40
N CYS A 85 -11.18 8.29 -3.01
CA CYS A 85 -11.25 7.22 -2.01
C CYS A 85 -10.49 5.96 -2.45
N ASN A 86 -10.51 5.62 -3.75
CA ASN A 86 -9.79 4.45 -4.25
C ASN A 86 -8.28 4.65 -4.17
N LEU A 87 -7.81 5.82 -4.61
CA LEU A 87 -6.40 6.15 -4.57
C LEU A 87 -5.87 6.19 -3.14
N ILE A 88 -6.55 6.93 -2.26
CA ILE A 88 -6.14 7.11 -0.86
C ILE A 88 -6.14 5.76 -0.13
N LEU A 89 -7.20 4.97 -0.27
CA LEU A 89 -7.28 3.66 0.40
C LEU A 89 -6.16 2.73 -0.10
N ARG A 90 -5.89 2.74 -1.40
CA ARG A 90 -4.83 1.93 -2.00
C ARG A 90 -3.44 2.28 -1.43
N PHE A 91 -3.14 3.56 -1.26
CA PHE A 91 -1.87 4.01 -0.68
C PHE A 91 -1.81 3.82 0.83
N TRP A 92 -2.94 3.96 1.55
CA TRP A 92 -3.03 3.63 2.96
C TRP A 92 -2.68 2.16 3.21
N ASN A 93 -3.31 1.24 2.47
CA ASN A 93 -3.10 -0.20 2.66
C ASN A 93 -1.65 -0.61 2.41
N ILE A 94 -1.07 -0.19 1.29
CA ILE A 94 0.31 -0.57 0.98
C ILE A 94 1.32 0.07 1.96
N ALA A 95 1.00 1.24 2.53
CA ALA A 95 1.81 1.86 3.57
C ALA A 95 1.71 1.11 4.90
N SER A 96 0.53 0.61 5.27
CA SER A 96 0.33 -0.26 6.44
C SER A 96 1.14 -1.55 6.32
N ASP A 97 1.08 -2.22 5.17
CA ASP A 97 1.85 -3.45 4.90
C ASP A 97 3.37 -3.19 4.97
N MET A 98 3.81 -2.05 4.42
CA MET A 98 5.21 -1.62 4.47
C MET A 98 5.66 -1.32 5.90
N ALA A 99 4.86 -0.56 6.64
CA ALA A 99 5.14 -0.21 8.04
C ALA A 99 5.23 -1.45 8.91
N TYR A 100 4.31 -2.40 8.73
CA TYR A 100 4.36 -3.69 9.40
C TYR A 100 5.65 -4.46 9.07
N THR A 101 5.99 -4.55 7.78
CA THR A 101 7.18 -5.26 7.33
C THR A 101 8.45 -4.70 7.97
N LEU A 102 8.53 -3.36 8.07
CA LEU A 102 9.66 -2.63 8.63
C LEU A 102 9.59 -2.48 10.16
N LYS A 103 8.54 -3.01 10.81
CA LYS A 103 8.26 -2.85 12.26
C LYS A 103 8.21 -1.39 12.70
N GLU A 104 7.67 -0.54 11.84
CA GLU A 104 7.50 0.89 12.06
C GLU A 104 6.07 1.21 12.48
N SER A 105 5.90 2.26 13.30
CA SER A 105 4.57 2.79 13.58
C SER A 105 4.03 3.54 12.37
N PHE A 106 2.76 3.31 12.06
CA PHE A 106 1.99 4.05 11.07
C PHE A 106 0.69 4.53 11.71
N ILE A 107 0.41 5.84 11.62
CA ILE A 107 -0.79 6.44 12.22
C ILE A 107 -2.07 5.79 11.68
N GLY A 108 -2.06 5.36 10.41
CA GLY A 108 -3.21 4.71 9.81
C GLY A 108 -3.58 3.34 10.39
N ASP A 109 -2.71 2.76 11.23
CA ASP A 109 -2.94 1.47 11.91
C ASP A 109 -3.42 1.65 13.36
N ASP A 110 -3.62 2.88 13.83
CA ASP A 110 -4.04 3.13 15.22
C ASP A 110 -5.48 2.64 15.49
N ASP A 111 -5.57 1.63 16.35
CA ASP A 111 -6.79 0.94 16.77
C ASP A 111 -7.20 1.24 18.23
N GLY A 112 -6.74 2.38 18.79
CA GLY A 112 -7.02 2.81 20.16
C GLY A 112 -8.52 3.04 20.50
N VAL A 113 -8.79 3.26 21.79
CA VAL A 113 -10.16 3.49 22.30
C VAL A 113 -10.70 4.83 21.76
N ASP A 114 -11.83 4.80 21.06
CA ASP A 114 -12.42 5.89 20.24
C ASP A 114 -11.69 6.13 18.89
N CYS A 115 -11.49 5.07 18.10
CA CYS A 115 -10.73 5.05 16.85
C CYS A 115 -11.36 5.86 15.69
N VAL A 116 -11.32 7.19 15.77
CA VAL A 116 -11.71 8.09 14.67
C VAL A 116 -10.95 7.78 13.37
N ILE A 117 -9.73 7.24 13.47
CA ILE A 117 -8.93 6.79 12.31
C ILE A 117 -9.59 5.62 11.60
N LEU A 118 -10.09 4.63 12.34
CA LEU A 118 -10.82 3.50 11.77
C LEU A 118 -12.15 3.96 11.14
N ASP A 119 -12.83 4.95 11.73
CA ASP A 119 -14.05 5.52 11.14
C ASP A 119 -13.75 6.21 9.80
N VAL A 120 -12.65 6.97 9.72
CA VAL A 120 -12.18 7.59 8.47
C VAL A 120 -11.80 6.53 7.44
N TYR A 121 -11.09 5.48 7.86
CA TYR A 121 -10.73 4.35 7.00
C TYR A 121 -11.97 3.63 6.45
N ASN A 122 -12.93 3.30 7.32
CA ASN A 122 -14.19 2.68 6.91
C ASN A 122 -14.95 3.57 5.93
N LYS A 123 -14.97 4.88 6.16
CA LYS A 123 -15.61 5.84 5.26
C LYS A 123 -14.92 5.91 3.90
N LEU A 124 -13.58 5.85 3.84
CA LEU A 124 -12.83 5.68 2.59
C LEU A 124 -13.24 4.39 1.89
N PHE A 125 -13.25 3.27 2.61
CA PHE A 125 -13.62 1.95 2.09
C PHE A 125 -15.03 1.97 1.47
N TYR A 126 -16.04 2.48 2.17
CA TYR A 126 -17.38 2.61 1.59
C TYR A 126 -17.39 3.58 0.40
N GLY A 127 -16.58 4.65 0.44
CA GLY A 127 -16.37 5.59 -0.65
C GLY A 127 -15.81 4.96 -1.93
N THR A 128 -15.07 3.85 -1.83
CA THR A 128 -14.62 3.06 -3.00
C THR A 128 -15.77 2.35 -3.71
N ASN A 129 -16.95 2.27 -3.09
CA ASN A 129 -18.15 1.71 -3.67
C ASN A 129 -17.96 0.25 -4.16
N PRO A 130 -17.45 -0.67 -3.30
CA PRO A 130 -17.03 -2.00 -3.73
C PRO A 130 -18.22 -2.82 -4.25
N PRO A 131 -18.07 -3.56 -5.38
CA PRO A 131 -19.19 -4.29 -6.01
C PRO A 131 -19.91 -5.25 -5.07
N ALA A 132 -19.18 -5.91 -4.17
CA ALA A 132 -19.72 -6.87 -3.21
C ALA A 132 -20.77 -6.26 -2.26
N LEU A 133 -20.67 -4.96 -1.95
CA LEU A 133 -21.65 -4.26 -1.12
C LEU A 133 -22.80 -3.66 -1.92
N LYS A 134 -22.64 -3.50 -3.24
CA LYS A 134 -23.61 -2.81 -4.08
C LYS A 134 -24.87 -3.62 -4.39
N LYS A 135 -24.88 -4.95 -4.27
CA LYS A 135 -26.08 -5.82 -4.49
C LYS A 135 -27.02 -5.31 -5.60
N ASP A 136 -26.46 -5.03 -6.78
CA ASP A 136 -27.16 -4.52 -7.97
C ASP A 136 -27.81 -3.11 -7.86
N SER A 137 -27.60 -2.40 -6.75
CA SER A 137 -28.03 -1.01 -6.59
C SER A 137 -27.17 -0.06 -7.43
N PRO A 138 -27.79 0.83 -8.22
CA PRO A 138 -27.07 1.87 -8.96
C PRO A 138 -26.61 3.03 -8.06
N GLU A 139 -27.01 3.04 -6.78
CA GLU A 139 -26.68 4.13 -5.87
C GLU A 139 -25.17 4.20 -5.60
N ILE A 140 -24.61 5.38 -5.77
CA ILE A 140 -23.21 5.68 -5.49
C ILE A 140 -23.15 6.38 -4.14
N TYR A 141 -22.46 5.77 -3.18
CA TYR A 141 -22.15 6.45 -1.93
C TYR A 141 -21.07 7.50 -2.20
N ILE A 142 -21.39 8.76 -1.90
CA ILE A 142 -20.46 9.89 -1.99
C ILE A 142 -20.20 10.38 -0.56
N PRO A 143 -19.02 10.12 0.02
CA PRO A 143 -18.73 10.52 1.39
C PRO A 143 -18.71 12.04 1.53
N LYS A 144 -19.32 12.54 2.61
CA LYS A 144 -19.23 13.96 2.99
C LYS A 144 -18.18 14.13 4.08
N TRP A 145 -17.08 14.80 3.76
CA TRP A 145 -15.93 14.93 4.67
C TRP A 145 -16.00 16.18 5.54
N THR A 146 -15.90 16.02 6.85
CA THR A 146 -15.74 17.15 7.79
C THR A 146 -14.33 17.72 7.73
N LYS A 147 -14.10 18.89 8.34
CA LYS A 147 -12.76 19.47 8.42
C LYS A 147 -11.81 18.58 9.25
N GLU A 148 -12.30 17.96 10.33
CA GLU A 148 -11.48 17.06 11.14
C GLU A 148 -11.09 15.80 10.36
N GLU A 149 -12.04 15.18 9.66
CA GLU A 149 -11.74 13.98 8.86
C GLU A 149 -10.73 14.27 7.75
N LYS A 150 -10.82 15.43 7.10
CA LYS A 150 -9.83 15.86 6.10
C LYS A 150 -8.44 16.04 6.70
N LEU A 151 -8.35 16.56 7.91
CA LEU A 151 -7.08 16.70 8.62
C LEU A 151 -6.49 15.33 8.98
N ILE A 152 -7.33 14.39 9.41
CA ILE A 152 -6.90 13.00 9.66
C ILE A 152 -6.36 12.36 8.39
N LEU A 153 -7.10 12.47 7.27
CA LEU A 153 -6.63 11.99 5.98
C LEU A 153 -5.28 12.58 5.60
N SER A 154 -5.11 13.90 5.72
CA SER A 154 -3.83 14.57 5.44
C SER A 154 -2.70 13.99 6.29
N ASN A 155 -2.90 13.88 7.61
CA ASN A 155 -1.89 13.36 8.52
C ASN A 155 -1.50 11.91 8.20
N VAL A 156 -2.47 11.07 7.84
CA VAL A 156 -2.20 9.67 7.49
C VAL A 156 -1.47 9.59 6.14
N MET A 157 -1.80 10.42 5.17
CA MET A 157 -1.09 10.44 3.88
C MET A 157 0.34 10.96 4.03
N ASP A 158 0.56 12.00 4.86
CA ASP A 158 1.90 12.48 5.20
C ASP A 158 2.74 11.39 5.88
N ASP A 159 2.13 10.61 6.77
CA ASP A 159 2.80 9.49 7.44
C ASP A 159 3.08 8.32 6.49
N ALA A 160 2.17 8.02 5.56
CA ALA A 160 2.39 7.03 4.50
C ALA A 160 3.56 7.43 3.61
N ILE A 161 3.63 8.71 3.22
CA ILE A 161 4.75 9.28 2.46
C ILE A 161 6.06 9.16 3.25
N ARG A 162 6.06 9.43 4.57
CA ARG A 162 7.23 9.21 5.43
C ARG A 162 7.70 7.75 5.39
N ILE A 163 6.79 6.78 5.45
CA ILE A 163 7.12 5.35 5.34
C ILE A 163 7.79 5.06 3.99
N PHE A 164 7.21 5.52 2.87
CA PHE A 164 7.81 5.32 1.55
C PHE A 164 9.19 5.97 1.42
N TYR A 165 9.38 7.20 1.90
CA TYR A 165 10.69 7.88 1.89
C TYR A 165 11.74 7.14 2.71
N LYS A 166 11.36 6.48 3.81
CA LYS A 166 12.30 5.71 4.62
C LYS A 166 12.69 4.40 3.95
N TYR A 167 11.78 3.83 3.17
CA TYR A 167 11.96 2.56 2.51
C TYR A 167 12.70 2.66 1.17
N LEU A 168 12.27 3.60 0.31
CA LEU A 168 12.68 3.69 -1.09
C LEU A 168 13.87 4.64 -1.31
N LYS A 169 14.43 5.25 -0.27
CA LYS A 169 15.51 6.25 -0.40
C LYS A 169 16.87 5.76 0.06
#